data_AF-A0A3A1Y5G0-F1
#
_entry.id   AF-A0A3A1Y5G0-F1
#
_cell.length_a   1.000
_cell.length_b   1.000
_cell.length_c   1.000
_cell.angle_alpha   90.00
_cell.angle_beta   90.00
_cell.angle_gamma   90.00
#
_symmetry.space_group_name_H-M   'P 1'
#
loop_
_entity.id
_entity.type
_entity.pdbx_description
1 polymer ?
#
loop_
_entity_poly.entity_id
_entity_poly.type
_entity_poly.pdbx_seq_one_letter_code
_entity_poly.pdbx_strand_id
1 'polypeptide(L)'
;MNDLFDDFSFNSDDFDNYFALTGAVTTTDEHLRSSIDQFTDITFIELPKKLLEKRINPNSVNITFTTTQTLKEFLDVYIDKFNDINGEPLDLSFINMEQIENIDYLFASEHYKDALINNYWGSFSNYPKRELNIDLNSLDFSNIKSMQGTFAGAQIYCPLNLNVSQVRNMRGMFFGASFNHPDIDLNSWDVSKVTDMSWMFKDASTFNQNIADWNVSNVTDMSSMFEGASSFNQ
;
A
#
# COMPACT_ATOMS: atom_id res chain seq x y z
N MET A 1 73.40 10.79 -35.17
CA MET A 1 74.68 11.12 -34.51
C MET A 1 74.52 12.54 -34.02
N ASN A 2 73.97 12.70 -32.81
CA ASN A 2 74.69 13.05 -31.57
C ASN A 2 74.76 14.58 -31.48
N ASP A 3 74.29 15.31 -30.46
CA ASP A 3 74.16 15.07 -29.01
C ASP A 3 73.06 16.02 -28.47
N LEU A 4 72.13 15.56 -27.61
CA LEU A 4 72.15 15.57 -26.13
C LEU A 4 72.20 16.98 -25.48
N PHE A 5 71.06 17.30 -24.85
CA PHE A 5 70.82 18.06 -23.61
C PHE A 5 71.76 19.21 -23.25
N ASP A 6 71.20 20.43 -23.22
CA ASP A 6 71.64 21.49 -22.31
C ASP A 6 70.59 21.69 -21.19
N ASP A 7 71.13 21.58 -19.99
CA ASP A 7 70.53 21.72 -18.68
C ASP A 7 70.42 23.21 -18.34
N PHE A 8 69.22 23.71 -18.07
CA PHE A 8 69.03 25.04 -17.46
C PHE A 8 68.25 24.88 -16.16
N SER A 9 69.02 24.78 -15.08
CA SER A 9 68.58 25.09 -13.73
C SER A 9 68.16 26.56 -13.65
N PHE A 10 66.93 26.83 -13.19
CA PHE A 10 66.62 28.11 -12.56
C PHE A 10 65.97 27.87 -11.19
N ASN A 11 66.59 28.52 -10.22
CA ASN A 11 66.33 28.44 -8.80
C ASN A 11 65.04 29.19 -8.44
N SER A 12 64.44 28.74 -7.34
CA SER A 12 63.27 29.32 -6.70
C SER A 12 63.53 30.73 -6.17
N ASP A 13 62.41 31.45 -6.07
CA ASP A 13 62.20 32.68 -5.28
C ASP A 13 62.22 34.00 -6.07
N ASP A 14 61.09 34.70 -5.91
CA ASP A 14 60.72 36.04 -6.35
C ASP A 14 60.52 36.23 -7.86
N PHE A 15 59.26 36.24 -8.31
CA PHE A 15 58.58 37.48 -8.67
C PHE A 15 57.05 37.23 -8.82
N ASP A 16 56.30 38.07 -8.10
CA ASP A 16 54.96 38.55 -8.43
C ASP A 16 53.71 37.74 -8.06
N ASN A 17 53.35 37.98 -6.80
CA ASN A 17 51.99 38.32 -6.38
C ASN A 17 51.32 39.29 -7.38
N TYR A 18 50.49 38.79 -8.30
CA TYR A 18 49.34 39.51 -8.87
C TYR A 18 48.56 38.52 -9.75
N PHE A 19 47.49 37.93 -9.23
CA PHE A 19 46.19 37.74 -9.91
C PHE A 19 45.29 36.90 -9.00
N ALA A 20 44.25 37.56 -8.49
CA ALA A 20 43.10 36.92 -7.87
C ALA A 20 42.34 36.06 -8.89
N LEU A 21 41.58 35.10 -8.36
CA LEU A 21 40.60 34.21 -9.01
C LEU A 21 41.17 32.99 -9.75
N THR A 22 41.32 31.89 -9.00
CA THR A 22 40.73 30.57 -9.31
C THR A 22 41.31 29.51 -8.34
N GLY A 23 40.72 29.43 -7.15
CA GLY A 23 41.02 28.39 -6.17
C GLY A 23 39.82 27.46 -6.03
N ALA A 24 39.77 26.42 -6.86
CA ALA A 24 38.91 25.27 -6.62
C ALA A 24 39.36 24.58 -5.33
N VAL A 25 38.56 24.70 -4.27
CA VAL A 25 38.61 23.78 -3.13
C VAL A 25 37.56 22.72 -3.39
N THR A 26 38.04 21.52 -3.70
CA THR A 26 37.23 20.31 -3.81
C THR A 26 36.79 19.85 -2.43
N THR A 27 35.47 19.66 -2.31
CA THR A 27 34.79 18.53 -1.67
C THR A 27 35.00 18.29 -0.17
N THR A 28 33.96 18.57 0.61
CA THR A 28 33.39 17.58 1.54
C THR A 28 31.87 17.54 1.37
N ASP A 29 31.48 16.75 0.38
CA ASP A 29 30.33 15.83 0.33
C ASP A 29 29.18 16.05 1.35
N GLU A 30 28.35 17.07 1.11
CA GLU A 30 27.03 17.23 1.75
C GLU A 30 25.89 17.31 0.71
N HIS A 31 26.17 16.96 -0.56
CA HIS A 31 25.25 17.14 -1.68
C HIS A 31 25.23 15.90 -2.58
N LEU A 32 24.40 14.91 -2.23
CA LEU A 32 23.62 14.07 -3.15
C LEU A 32 22.76 13.06 -2.36
N ARG A 33 22.02 13.50 -1.34
CA ARG A 33 20.75 12.79 -1.05
C ARG A 33 19.81 13.17 -2.19
N SER A 34 19.43 12.19 -3.03
CA SER A 34 18.32 12.41 -3.97
C SER A 34 17.13 12.90 -3.14
N SER A 35 16.65 14.11 -3.39
CA SER A 35 15.47 14.62 -2.71
C SER A 35 14.30 13.67 -2.96
N ILE A 36 13.65 13.20 -1.90
CA ILE A 36 12.42 12.42 -2.01
C ILE A 36 11.32 13.39 -2.45
N ASP A 37 10.64 13.09 -3.56
CA ASP A 37 9.49 13.86 -4.04
C ASP A 37 8.33 13.66 -3.03
N GLN A 38 7.81 14.75 -2.45
CA GLN A 38 6.75 14.71 -1.44
C GLN A 38 5.43 15.23 -2.02
N PHE A 39 4.34 14.52 -1.76
CA PHE A 39 3.00 14.91 -2.18
C PHE A 39 1.99 14.74 -1.04
N THR A 40 0.85 15.42 -1.14
CA THR A 40 -0.25 15.28 -0.18
C THR A 40 -1.57 15.29 -0.94
N ASP A 41 -2.41 14.28 -0.68
CA ASP A 41 -3.75 14.13 -1.25
C ASP A 41 -3.81 14.31 -2.78
N ILE A 42 -2.73 13.92 -3.46
CA ILE A 42 -2.62 14.00 -4.92
C ILE A 42 -3.34 12.82 -5.57
N THR A 43 -4.00 13.06 -6.70
CA THR A 43 -4.52 11.97 -7.54
C THR A 43 -3.41 11.37 -8.39
N PHE A 44 -3.56 10.10 -8.83
CA PHE A 44 -2.52 9.46 -9.63
C PHE A 44 -2.18 10.25 -10.91
N ILE A 45 -3.18 10.84 -11.57
CA ILE A 45 -3.00 11.57 -12.84
C ILE A 45 -2.29 12.92 -12.70
N GLU A 46 -2.20 13.46 -11.49
CA GLU A 46 -1.52 14.72 -11.20
C GLU A 46 -0.01 14.54 -10.95
N LEU A 47 0.46 13.29 -10.80
CA LEU A 47 1.88 13.02 -10.63
C LEU A 47 2.71 13.47 -11.85
N PRO A 48 3.98 13.86 -11.64
CA PRO A 48 4.93 14.09 -12.72
C PRO A 48 4.94 12.94 -13.73
N LYS A 49 4.93 13.26 -15.04
CA LYS A 49 4.83 12.27 -16.12
C LYS A 49 5.76 11.05 -15.97
N LYS A 50 6.99 11.27 -15.49
CA LYS A 50 8.00 10.21 -15.22
C LYS A 50 7.52 9.11 -14.25
N LEU A 51 6.57 9.43 -13.36
CA LEU A 51 5.99 8.55 -12.36
C LEU A 51 4.70 7.88 -12.85
N LEU A 52 4.08 8.39 -13.92
CA LEU A 52 2.87 7.80 -14.50
C LEU A 52 3.16 6.55 -15.33
N GLU A 53 4.39 6.37 -15.80
CA GLU A 53 4.78 5.38 -16.80
C GLU A 53 5.24 4.04 -16.19
N LYS A 54 5.49 3.97 -14.88
CA LYS A 54 6.02 2.80 -14.19
C LYS A 54 5.59 2.75 -12.72
N ARG A 55 5.76 1.58 -12.07
CA ARG A 55 5.61 1.44 -10.62
C ARG A 55 6.46 2.49 -9.89
N ILE A 56 5.88 3.13 -8.89
CA ILE A 56 6.53 4.16 -8.08
C ILE A 56 7.65 3.50 -7.26
N ASN A 57 8.84 4.12 -7.25
CA ASN A 57 9.94 3.68 -6.40
C ASN A 57 9.78 4.34 -5.01
N PRO A 58 9.56 3.56 -3.93
CA PRO A 58 9.30 4.11 -2.60
C PRO A 58 10.49 4.84 -1.98
N ASN A 59 11.71 4.61 -2.47
CA ASN A 59 12.88 5.37 -2.03
C ASN A 59 12.95 6.78 -2.63
N SER A 60 12.04 7.13 -3.54
CA SER A 60 12.07 8.39 -4.30
C SER A 60 10.81 9.23 -4.16
N VAL A 61 9.72 8.66 -3.67
CA VAL A 61 8.41 9.32 -3.57
C VAL A 61 7.82 9.00 -2.20
N ASN A 62 7.20 10.00 -1.59
CA ASN A 62 6.32 9.83 -0.44
C ASN A 62 5.03 10.62 -0.67
N ILE A 63 3.88 9.99 -0.46
CA ILE A 63 2.56 10.58 -0.63
C ILE A 63 1.80 10.43 0.67
N THR A 64 1.45 11.55 1.29
CA THR A 64 0.60 11.56 2.48
C THR A 64 -0.86 11.69 2.07
N PHE A 65 -1.72 10.81 2.57
CA PHE A 65 -3.16 10.93 2.42
C PHE A 65 -3.81 11.25 3.76
N THR A 66 -4.67 12.26 3.76
CA THR A 66 -5.39 12.70 4.96
C THR A 66 -6.81 12.14 5.02
N THR A 67 -7.33 11.60 3.91
CA THR A 67 -8.66 11.01 3.84
C THR A 67 -8.66 9.68 3.10
N THR A 68 -9.60 8.80 3.47
CA THR A 68 -9.86 7.54 2.77
C THR A 68 -10.27 7.77 1.32
N GLN A 69 -10.98 8.86 1.03
CA GLN A 69 -11.45 9.16 -0.32
C GLN A 69 -10.28 9.45 -1.26
N THR A 70 -9.38 10.35 -0.89
CA THR A 70 -8.21 10.70 -1.72
C THR A 70 -7.27 9.52 -1.88
N LEU A 71 -7.07 8.74 -0.80
CA LEU A 71 -6.31 7.49 -0.87
C LEU A 71 -6.93 6.49 -1.85
N LYS A 72 -8.26 6.30 -1.79
CA LYS A 72 -8.98 5.40 -2.69
C LYS A 72 -8.90 5.85 -4.14
N GLU A 73 -9.15 7.14 -4.42
CA GLU A 73 -9.08 7.70 -5.77
C GLU A 73 -7.69 7.49 -6.39
N PHE A 74 -6.62 7.64 -5.59
CA PHE A 74 -5.27 7.34 -6.04
C PHE A 74 -5.06 5.84 -6.28
N LEU A 75 -5.38 5.00 -5.29
CA LEU A 75 -5.15 3.56 -5.32
C LEU A 75 -5.96 2.86 -6.42
N ASP A 76 -7.18 3.32 -6.71
CA ASP A 76 -8.00 2.80 -7.80
C ASP A 76 -7.27 2.89 -9.13
N VAL A 77 -6.74 4.06 -9.48
CA VAL A 77 -6.00 4.23 -10.73
C VAL A 77 -4.64 3.51 -10.70
N TYR A 78 -3.92 3.56 -9.57
CA TYR A 78 -2.57 2.98 -9.46
C TYR A 78 -2.60 1.45 -9.52
N ILE A 79 -3.51 0.81 -8.78
CA ILE A 79 -3.69 -0.65 -8.76
C ILE A 79 -4.16 -1.13 -10.14
N ASP A 80 -5.18 -0.49 -10.73
CA ASP A 80 -5.67 -0.89 -12.07
C ASP A 80 -4.57 -0.85 -13.14
N LYS A 81 -3.61 0.06 -12.99
CA LYS A 81 -2.50 0.22 -13.93
C LYS A 81 -1.36 -0.76 -13.73
N PHE A 82 -1.05 -1.13 -12.49
CA PHE A 82 0.22 -1.82 -12.16
C PHE A 82 0.09 -3.14 -11.41
N ASN A 83 -1.12 -3.51 -10.96
CA ASN A 83 -1.39 -4.81 -10.38
C ASN A 83 -1.08 -5.92 -11.40
N ASP A 84 -0.35 -6.93 -10.97
CA ASP A 84 -0.05 -8.12 -11.77
C ASP A 84 -0.16 -9.33 -10.85
N ILE A 85 -1.20 -10.14 -11.03
CA ILE A 85 -1.45 -11.33 -10.19
C ILE A 85 -0.42 -12.45 -10.39
N ASN A 86 0.39 -12.40 -11.45
CA ASN A 86 1.44 -13.38 -11.71
C ASN A 86 2.85 -12.84 -11.39
N GLY A 87 2.94 -11.57 -10.98
CA GLY A 87 4.20 -10.89 -10.69
C GLY A 87 4.39 -10.62 -9.20
N GLU A 88 5.41 -9.81 -8.89
CA GLU A 88 5.66 -9.35 -7.54
C GLU A 88 4.49 -8.47 -7.03
N PRO A 89 4.05 -8.66 -5.77
CA PRO A 89 3.04 -7.80 -5.16
C PRO A 89 3.38 -6.31 -5.31
N LEU A 90 2.36 -5.49 -5.51
CA LEU A 90 2.53 -4.06 -5.65
C LEU A 90 2.94 -3.44 -4.30
N ASP A 91 4.16 -2.94 -4.23
CA ASP A 91 4.69 -2.21 -3.07
C ASP A 91 4.04 -0.82 -2.97
N LEU A 92 3.45 -0.51 -1.81
CA LEU A 92 2.80 0.75 -1.50
C LEU A 92 3.52 1.53 -0.37
N SER A 93 4.76 1.20 -0.04
CA SER A 93 5.52 1.84 1.06
C SER A 93 5.83 3.33 0.85
N PHE A 94 5.54 3.86 -0.33
CA PHE A 94 5.53 5.30 -0.61
C PHE A 94 4.29 6.03 -0.05
N ILE A 95 3.34 5.32 0.55
CA ILE A 95 2.09 5.88 1.07
C ILE A 95 2.20 6.07 2.59
N ASN A 96 1.95 7.30 3.04
CA ASN A 96 1.69 7.61 4.44
C ASN A 96 0.18 7.82 4.64
N MET A 97 -0.40 7.06 5.57
CA MET A 97 -1.82 7.11 5.94
C MET A 97 -2.03 7.25 7.45
N GLU A 98 -1.06 7.82 8.19
CA GLU A 98 -1.09 7.94 9.65
C GLU A 98 -2.33 8.70 10.18
N GLN A 99 -2.90 9.61 9.39
CA GLN A 99 -4.07 10.42 9.77
C GLN A 99 -5.41 9.72 9.50
N ILE A 100 -5.41 8.58 8.83
CA ILE A 100 -6.61 7.85 8.46
C ILE A 100 -6.92 6.82 9.55
N GLU A 101 -8.15 6.87 10.07
CA GLU A 101 -8.64 5.89 11.05
C GLU A 101 -9.72 4.96 10.47
N ASN A 102 -10.17 5.22 9.25
CA ASN A 102 -11.23 4.46 8.58
C ASN A 102 -10.78 4.14 7.16
N ILE A 103 -10.85 2.88 6.74
CA ILE A 103 -10.53 2.46 5.36
C ILE A 103 -11.68 1.67 4.74
N ASP A 104 -12.90 2.08 5.08
CA ASP A 104 -14.11 1.44 4.59
C ASP A 104 -14.11 1.47 3.07
N TYR A 105 -14.36 0.30 2.48
CA TYR A 105 -14.46 0.08 1.03
C TYR A 105 -13.20 0.43 0.21
N LEU A 106 -12.03 0.59 0.84
CA LEU A 106 -10.81 1.02 0.17
C LEU A 106 -10.46 0.18 -1.07
N PHE A 107 -10.50 -1.15 -0.92
CA PHE A 107 -10.21 -2.11 -1.98
C PHE A 107 -11.45 -2.82 -2.50
N ALA A 108 -12.65 -2.34 -2.16
CA ALA A 108 -13.90 -2.95 -2.60
C ALA A 108 -14.09 -2.79 -4.11
N SER A 109 -14.74 -3.77 -4.74
CA SER A 109 -15.31 -3.58 -6.07
C SER A 109 -16.64 -2.83 -5.97
N GLU A 110 -16.93 -2.02 -6.99
CA GLU A 110 -18.03 -1.04 -6.94
C GLU A 110 -19.39 -1.67 -6.62
N HIS A 111 -19.74 -2.80 -7.24
CA HIS A 111 -21.03 -3.44 -7.02
C HIS A 111 -21.21 -4.02 -5.60
N TYR A 112 -20.13 -4.54 -5.00
CA TYR A 112 -20.18 -5.12 -3.66
C TYR A 112 -20.20 -4.02 -2.59
N LYS A 113 -19.47 -2.92 -2.83
CA LYS A 113 -19.58 -1.68 -2.05
C LYS A 113 -21.02 -1.16 -2.05
N ASP A 114 -21.61 -0.98 -3.24
CA ASP A 114 -22.97 -0.46 -3.39
C ASP A 114 -24.01 -1.35 -2.67
N ALA A 115 -23.84 -2.67 -2.74
CA ALA A 115 -24.69 -3.62 -2.04
C ALA A 115 -24.65 -3.44 -0.52
N LEU A 116 -23.46 -3.31 0.07
CA LEU A 116 -23.28 -3.09 1.51
C LEU A 116 -23.84 -1.74 1.97
N ILE A 117 -23.65 -0.68 1.17
CA ILE A 117 -24.17 0.67 1.47
C ILE A 117 -25.70 0.68 1.44
N ASN A 118 -26.30 0.05 0.42
CA ASN A 118 -27.75 0.10 0.18
C ASN A 118 -28.51 -1.08 0.80
N ASN A 119 -27.84 -1.98 1.52
CA ASN A 119 -28.41 -3.23 2.04
C ASN A 119 -29.14 -4.05 0.96
N TYR A 120 -28.55 -4.09 -0.24
CA TYR A 120 -29.10 -4.82 -1.37
C TYR A 120 -28.46 -6.22 -1.45
N TRP A 121 -29.27 -7.26 -1.30
CA TRP A 121 -28.80 -8.66 -1.26
C TRP A 121 -29.36 -9.43 -2.47
N GLY A 122 -28.60 -9.42 -3.57
CA GLY A 122 -28.91 -10.12 -4.82
C GLY A 122 -27.94 -11.25 -5.15
N SER A 123 -27.99 -11.75 -6.38
CA SER A 123 -26.99 -12.71 -6.89
C SER A 123 -25.74 -11.97 -7.37
N PHE A 124 -24.59 -12.22 -6.74
CA PHE A 124 -23.36 -11.50 -7.05
C PHE A 124 -22.39 -12.24 -7.98
N SER A 125 -22.71 -13.46 -8.41
CA SER A 125 -21.81 -14.34 -9.18
C SER A 125 -21.30 -13.76 -10.50
N ASN A 126 -22.02 -12.78 -11.08
CA ASN A 126 -21.72 -12.22 -12.40
C ASN A 126 -21.10 -10.82 -12.32
N TYR A 127 -20.94 -10.23 -11.13
CA TYR A 127 -20.33 -8.91 -11.01
C TYR A 127 -18.80 -9.01 -10.99
N PRO A 128 -18.11 -8.05 -11.63
CA PRO A 128 -16.65 -8.00 -11.61
C PRO A 128 -16.15 -7.91 -10.17
N LYS A 129 -15.15 -8.74 -9.88
CA LYS A 129 -14.37 -8.68 -8.66
C LYS A 129 -13.07 -7.94 -8.93
N ARG A 130 -12.50 -7.33 -7.88
CA ARG A 130 -11.25 -6.61 -7.98
C ARG A 130 -10.08 -7.52 -7.64
N GLU A 131 -9.17 -7.74 -8.57
CA GLU A 131 -7.95 -8.51 -8.31
C GLU A 131 -6.95 -7.68 -7.50
N LEU A 132 -6.41 -8.27 -6.43
CA LEU A 132 -5.46 -7.62 -5.53
C LEU A 132 -4.23 -8.51 -5.34
N ASN A 133 -3.10 -8.09 -5.88
CA ASN A 133 -1.77 -8.60 -5.57
C ASN A 133 -0.89 -7.43 -5.08
N ILE A 134 -1.00 -7.10 -3.79
CA ILE A 134 -0.42 -5.92 -3.16
C ILE A 134 0.36 -6.36 -1.92
N ASP A 135 1.51 -5.76 -1.65
CA ASP A 135 2.21 -5.97 -0.38
C ASP A 135 1.50 -5.18 0.73
N LEU A 136 0.60 -5.84 1.46
CA LEU A 136 -0.12 -5.18 2.54
C LEU A 136 0.79 -4.85 3.73
N ASN A 137 1.99 -5.44 3.87
CA ASN A 137 2.93 -5.04 4.92
C ASN A 137 3.50 -3.63 4.69
N SER A 138 3.35 -3.09 3.47
CA SER A 138 3.84 -1.77 3.12
C SER A 138 2.95 -0.63 3.64
N LEU A 139 1.79 -0.94 4.21
CA LEU A 139 0.84 0.04 4.75
C LEU A 139 0.73 -0.10 6.27
N ASP A 140 0.67 1.04 6.97
CA ASP A 140 0.48 1.05 8.42
C ASP A 140 -1.02 1.06 8.77
N PHE A 141 -1.50 -0.08 9.28
CA PHE A 141 -2.89 -0.25 9.74
C PHE A 141 -3.08 0.04 11.24
N SER A 142 -2.03 0.42 11.97
CA SER A 142 -2.07 0.53 13.44
C SER A 142 -3.09 1.55 13.98
N ASN A 143 -3.43 2.58 13.20
CA ASN A 143 -4.42 3.59 13.55
C ASN A 143 -5.85 3.25 13.09
N ILE A 144 -6.04 2.14 12.36
CA ILE A 144 -7.33 1.82 11.74
C ILE A 144 -8.34 1.29 12.77
N LYS A 145 -9.51 1.93 12.77
CA LYS A 145 -10.65 1.64 13.64
C LYS A 145 -11.82 1.01 12.87
N SER A 146 -11.90 1.21 11.56
CA SER A 146 -12.97 0.67 10.71
C SER A 146 -12.41 0.10 9.40
N MET A 147 -12.86 -1.11 9.08
CA MET A 147 -12.54 -1.86 7.85
C MET A 147 -13.83 -2.37 7.18
N GLN A 148 -14.92 -1.59 7.26
CA GLN A 148 -16.20 -2.00 6.70
C GLN A 148 -16.09 -2.16 5.18
N GLY A 149 -16.41 -3.35 4.69
CA GLY A 149 -16.39 -3.65 3.27
C GLY A 149 -15.02 -3.46 2.60
N THR A 150 -13.91 -3.33 3.34
CA THR A 150 -12.61 -2.95 2.77
C THR A 150 -12.16 -3.85 1.62
N PHE A 151 -12.48 -5.15 1.66
CA PHE A 151 -12.17 -6.13 0.62
C PHE A 151 -13.43 -6.75 -0.01
N ALA A 152 -14.57 -6.05 0.06
CA ALA A 152 -15.83 -6.56 -0.50
C ALA A 152 -15.69 -6.75 -2.03
N GLY A 153 -15.99 -7.95 -2.51
CA GLY A 153 -15.84 -8.31 -3.92
C GLY A 153 -14.39 -8.34 -4.41
N ALA A 154 -13.40 -8.52 -3.53
CA ALA A 154 -12.00 -8.67 -3.94
C ALA A 154 -11.64 -10.13 -4.28
N GLN A 155 -10.68 -10.33 -5.19
CA GLN A 155 -9.94 -11.57 -5.39
C GLN A 155 -8.53 -11.36 -4.86
N ILE A 156 -8.21 -11.99 -3.74
CA ILE A 156 -7.01 -11.72 -2.94
C ILE A 156 -5.92 -12.72 -3.34
N TYR A 157 -4.89 -12.21 -4.01
CA TYR A 157 -3.72 -12.95 -4.50
C TYR A 157 -2.45 -12.60 -3.72
N CYS A 158 -2.56 -11.98 -2.54
CA CYS A 158 -1.44 -11.65 -1.68
C CYS A 158 -1.68 -12.14 -0.23
N PRO A 159 -0.63 -12.25 0.61
CA PRO A 159 -0.78 -12.46 2.04
C PRO A 159 -1.62 -11.35 2.70
N LEU A 160 -2.47 -11.69 3.68
CA LEU A 160 -3.33 -10.75 4.43
C LEU A 160 -2.76 -10.41 5.82
N ASN A 161 -1.53 -9.92 5.85
CA ASN A 161 -0.85 -9.55 7.09
C ASN A 161 -1.27 -8.14 7.54
N LEU A 162 -2.43 -8.02 8.19
CA LEU A 162 -2.98 -6.75 8.65
C LEU A 162 -2.85 -6.60 10.17
N ASN A 163 -2.48 -5.42 10.65
CA ASN A 163 -2.68 -5.07 12.05
C ASN A 163 -4.13 -4.63 12.27
N VAL A 164 -4.95 -5.53 12.79
CA VAL A 164 -6.38 -5.26 13.08
C VAL A 164 -6.67 -4.97 14.56
N SER A 165 -5.63 -4.85 15.40
CA SER A 165 -5.76 -4.75 16.86
C SER A 165 -6.49 -3.51 17.39
N GLN A 166 -6.74 -2.51 16.53
CA GLN A 166 -7.51 -1.30 16.86
C GLN A 166 -8.88 -1.25 16.17
N VAL A 167 -9.18 -2.22 15.31
CA VAL A 167 -10.40 -2.27 14.51
C VAL A 167 -11.59 -2.62 15.41
N ARG A 168 -12.66 -1.85 15.23
CA ARG A 168 -13.95 -2.03 15.93
C ARG A 168 -15.05 -2.51 14.98
N ASN A 169 -14.95 -2.18 13.70
CA ASN A 169 -15.95 -2.47 12.68
C ASN A 169 -15.33 -3.27 11.53
N MET A 170 -15.78 -4.51 11.36
CA MET A 170 -15.42 -5.42 10.25
C MET A 170 -16.64 -5.82 9.41
N ARG A 171 -17.73 -5.05 9.50
CA ARG A 171 -18.97 -5.28 8.76
C ARG A 171 -18.67 -5.49 7.27
N GLY A 172 -19.04 -6.64 6.73
CA GLY A 172 -18.89 -6.96 5.31
C GLY A 172 -17.46 -6.93 4.79
N MET A 173 -16.43 -6.93 5.64
CA MET A 173 -15.03 -6.71 5.25
C MET A 173 -14.59 -7.58 4.06
N PHE A 174 -15.02 -8.83 4.02
CA PHE A 174 -14.75 -9.81 2.96
C PHE A 174 -16.02 -10.29 2.25
N PHE A 175 -17.08 -9.47 2.22
CA PHE A 175 -18.33 -9.80 1.53
C PHE A 175 -18.06 -10.15 0.06
N GLY A 176 -18.32 -11.40 -0.33
CA GLY A 176 -18.09 -11.91 -1.68
C GLY A 176 -16.62 -12.02 -2.09
N ALA A 177 -15.68 -11.91 -1.15
CA ALA A 177 -14.26 -12.01 -1.46
C ALA A 177 -13.85 -13.45 -1.84
N SER A 178 -12.74 -13.55 -2.58
CA SER A 178 -12.09 -14.82 -2.91
C SER A 178 -10.67 -14.86 -2.35
N PHE A 179 -10.32 -15.97 -1.69
CA PHE A 179 -9.04 -16.18 -1.01
C PHE A 179 -8.15 -17.07 -1.89
N ASN A 180 -7.35 -16.46 -2.75
CA ASN A 180 -6.63 -17.16 -3.82
C ASN A 180 -5.12 -17.33 -3.54
N HIS A 181 -4.61 -16.79 -2.43
CA HIS A 181 -3.22 -16.93 -2.04
C HIS A 181 -3.06 -18.04 -0.97
N PRO A 182 -2.09 -18.97 -1.12
CA PRO A 182 -1.93 -20.10 -0.21
C PRO A 182 -1.50 -19.69 1.21
N ASP A 183 -0.75 -18.60 1.33
CA ASP A 183 -0.21 -18.12 2.63
C ASP A 183 -1.14 -17.13 3.33
N ILE A 184 -2.45 -17.19 3.10
CA ILE A 184 -3.40 -16.41 3.89
C ILE A 184 -3.63 -17.14 5.21
N ASP A 185 -3.10 -16.56 6.29
CA ASP A 185 -3.38 -16.95 7.67
C ASP A 185 -4.00 -15.77 8.43
N LEU A 186 -5.11 -16.04 9.11
CA LEU A 186 -5.85 -15.05 9.91
C LEU A 186 -5.79 -15.35 11.42
N ASN A 187 -5.16 -16.45 11.85
CA ASN A 187 -5.12 -16.85 13.27
C ASN A 187 -4.46 -15.80 14.17
N SER A 188 -3.50 -15.05 13.64
CA SER A 188 -2.73 -14.04 14.37
C SER A 188 -3.47 -12.73 14.59
N TRP A 189 -4.67 -12.57 14.01
CA TRP A 189 -5.43 -11.33 14.12
C TRP A 189 -6.00 -11.15 15.53
N ASP A 190 -5.61 -10.05 16.18
CA ASP A 190 -6.26 -9.60 17.41
C ASP A 190 -7.58 -8.88 17.08
N VAL A 191 -8.67 -9.66 17.07
CA VAL A 191 -10.03 -9.14 16.85
C VAL A 191 -10.75 -8.78 18.15
N SER A 192 -10.05 -8.73 19.29
CA SER A 192 -10.68 -8.58 20.61
C SER A 192 -11.42 -7.26 20.82
N LYS A 193 -11.17 -6.23 19.99
CA LYS A 193 -11.86 -4.93 20.04
C LYS A 193 -13.02 -4.81 19.05
N VAL A 194 -13.23 -5.80 18.18
CA VAL A 194 -14.27 -5.77 17.15
C VAL A 194 -15.63 -5.94 17.81
N THR A 195 -16.58 -5.07 17.44
CA THR A 195 -17.96 -5.09 17.93
C THR A 195 -18.97 -5.50 16.85
N ASP A 196 -18.60 -5.37 15.57
CA ASP A 196 -19.46 -5.71 14.42
C ASP A 196 -18.67 -6.54 13.38
N MET A 197 -19.14 -7.76 13.15
CA MET A 197 -18.68 -8.70 12.12
C MET A 197 -19.83 -9.13 11.19
N SER A 198 -20.95 -8.40 11.19
CA SER A 198 -22.09 -8.68 10.33
C SER A 198 -21.66 -8.76 8.87
N TRP A 199 -22.11 -9.79 8.15
CA TRP A 199 -21.77 -10.08 6.76
C TRP A 199 -20.28 -10.23 6.42
N MET A 200 -19.37 -10.33 7.41
CA MET A 200 -17.92 -10.25 7.19
C MET A 200 -17.42 -11.22 6.10
N PHE A 201 -17.90 -12.47 6.07
CA PHE A 201 -17.57 -13.49 5.07
C PHE A 201 -18.78 -13.93 4.24
N LYS A 202 -19.84 -13.12 4.20
CA LYS A 202 -21.03 -13.45 3.40
C LYS A 202 -20.61 -13.67 1.94
N ASP A 203 -21.07 -14.75 1.31
CA ASP A 203 -20.77 -15.15 -0.07
C ASP A 203 -19.26 -15.31 -0.40
N ALA A 204 -18.39 -15.34 0.61
CA ALA A 204 -16.97 -15.61 0.44
C ALA A 204 -16.74 -17.12 0.23
N SER A 205 -17.17 -17.64 -0.92
CA SER A 205 -17.32 -19.08 -1.16
C SER A 205 -16.04 -19.91 -1.07
N THR A 206 -14.87 -19.27 -1.15
CA THR A 206 -13.54 -19.90 -1.05
C THR A 206 -12.90 -19.74 0.33
N PHE A 207 -13.54 -19.02 1.25
CA PHE A 207 -13.05 -18.83 2.61
C PHE A 207 -13.05 -20.15 3.39
N ASN A 208 -11.90 -20.50 3.97
CA ASN A 208 -11.76 -21.65 4.88
C ASN A 208 -10.57 -21.51 5.86
N GLN A 209 -10.13 -20.28 6.12
CA GLN A 209 -8.94 -19.97 6.92
C GLN A 209 -9.27 -20.13 8.40
N ASN A 210 -8.38 -20.76 9.19
CA ASN A 210 -8.59 -20.99 10.62
C ASN A 210 -8.80 -19.66 11.36
N ILE A 211 -9.86 -19.62 12.17
CA ILE A 211 -10.26 -18.49 13.03
C ILE A 211 -10.67 -18.95 14.44
N ALA A 212 -10.33 -20.20 14.82
CA ALA A 212 -10.76 -20.79 16.08
C ALA A 212 -10.22 -20.06 17.32
N ASP A 213 -9.08 -19.38 17.19
CA ASP A 213 -8.41 -18.65 18.28
C ASP A 213 -8.90 -17.20 18.44
N TRP A 214 -9.82 -16.74 17.59
CA TRP A 214 -10.35 -15.38 17.67
C TRP A 214 -11.14 -15.13 18.95
N ASN A 215 -10.72 -14.13 19.73
CA ASN A 215 -11.49 -13.66 20.87
C ASN A 215 -12.65 -12.76 20.41
N VAL A 216 -13.83 -13.36 20.23
CA VAL A 216 -15.04 -12.68 19.77
C VAL A 216 -15.95 -12.17 20.89
N SER A 217 -15.48 -12.12 22.13
CA SER A 217 -16.32 -11.79 23.30
C SER A 217 -16.94 -10.37 23.29
N ASN A 218 -16.35 -9.43 22.54
CA ASN A 218 -16.87 -8.07 22.39
C ASN A 218 -17.77 -7.89 21.16
N VAL A 219 -17.91 -8.91 20.30
CA VAL A 219 -18.72 -8.83 19.09
C VAL A 219 -20.20 -8.87 19.48
N THR A 220 -20.95 -7.85 19.05
CA THR A 220 -22.39 -7.72 19.30
C THR A 220 -23.26 -8.09 18.10
N ASP A 221 -22.68 -8.12 16.90
CA ASP A 221 -23.37 -8.49 15.66
C ASP A 221 -22.49 -9.40 14.79
N MET A 222 -23.01 -10.59 14.47
CA MET A 222 -22.43 -11.56 13.52
C MET A 222 -23.48 -12.01 12.49
N SER A 223 -24.52 -11.20 12.29
CA SER A 223 -25.62 -11.52 11.38
C SER A 223 -25.09 -11.86 9.98
N SER A 224 -25.52 -13.01 9.45
CA SER A 224 -25.11 -13.51 8.13
C SER A 224 -23.60 -13.58 7.87
N MET A 225 -22.76 -13.67 8.92
CA MET A 225 -21.29 -13.63 8.79
C MET A 225 -20.75 -14.67 7.80
N PHE A 226 -21.29 -15.89 7.79
CA PHE A 226 -20.88 -16.99 6.90
C PHE A 226 -21.96 -17.42 5.90
N GLU A 227 -23.02 -16.63 5.73
CA GLU A 227 -24.08 -16.95 4.76
C GLU A 227 -23.48 -17.02 3.36
N GLY A 228 -23.54 -18.19 2.71
CA GLY A 228 -22.95 -18.40 1.37
C GLY A 228 -21.44 -18.69 1.34
N ALA A 229 -20.76 -18.75 2.50
CA ALA A 229 -19.35 -19.17 2.61
C ALA A 229 -19.22 -20.70 2.49
N SER A 230 -19.51 -21.25 1.31
CA SER A 230 -19.75 -22.68 1.09
C SER A 230 -18.56 -23.62 1.38
N SER A 231 -17.33 -23.11 1.36
CA SER A 231 -16.12 -23.92 1.66
C SER A 231 -15.74 -23.92 3.13
N PHE A 232 -16.35 -23.06 3.95
CA PHE A 232 -16.01 -22.91 5.36
C PHE A 232 -16.46 -24.13 6.17
N ASN A 233 -15.51 -24.85 6.80
CA ASN A 233 -15.79 -26.13 7.45
C ASN A 233 -15.02 -26.35 8.78
N GLN A 234 -15.05 -25.36 9.67
CA GLN A 234 -14.38 -25.40 10.99
C GLN A 234 -15.30 -25.84 12.12
#